data_AF-A0AA35U2U8-F1
#
_entry.id   AF-A0AA35U2U8-F1
#
_cell.length_a   1.000
_cell.length_b   1.000
_cell.length_c   1.000
_cell.angle_alpha   90.00
_cell.angle_beta   90.00
_cell.angle_gamma   90.00
#
_symmetry.space_group_name_H-M   'P 1'
#
loop_
_entity.id
_entity.type
_entity.pdbx_description
1 polymer ?
#
loop_
_entity_poly.entity_id
_entity_poly.type
_entity_poly.pdbx_seq_one_letter_code
_entity_poly.pdbx_strand_id
1 'polypeptide(L)'
;EAWSHGEESTQRYPELVDRHIVLNCPHGRVFKTFLENSWTQLRRSWFIFLFQMPRLPEALISLQDYQFLEQLFTSHTSGVKNRDQFPAEVVEAYKYTFSRPGGLTGPINYYRAMFSSPKDSLPREKWTISVPTLIIWGDDDHVLQREMADCHDTICSDLTVKLVGD
;
A
#
# COMPACT_ATOMS: atom_id res chain seq x y z
N GLU A 1 11.53 5.67 -5.95
CA GLU A 1 10.80 4.47 -5.49
C GLU A 1 9.63 4.85 -4.57
N ALA A 2 8.44 5.23 -5.06
CA ALA A 2 7.36 5.73 -4.17
C ALA A 2 6.95 4.73 -3.07
N TRP A 3 7.02 3.44 -3.38
CA TRP A 3 6.44 2.35 -2.62
C TRP A 3 7.30 1.84 -1.44
N SER A 4 8.51 2.38 -1.24
CA SER A 4 9.45 1.93 -0.19
C SER A 4 10.21 3.05 0.54
N HIS A 5 9.93 4.34 0.33
CA HIS A 5 10.77 5.42 0.89
C HIS A 5 10.91 5.39 2.42
N GLY A 6 9.86 5.01 3.16
CA GLY A 6 9.92 4.91 4.62
C GLY A 6 10.86 3.79 5.08
N GLU A 7 10.75 2.62 4.45
CA GLU A 7 11.60 1.46 4.73
C GLU A 7 13.04 1.70 4.28
N GLU A 8 13.22 2.31 3.10
CA GLU A 8 14.52 2.67 2.53
C GLU A 8 15.27 3.68 3.40
N SER A 9 14.54 4.64 3.99
CA SER A 9 15.12 5.58 4.96
C SER A 9 15.60 4.85 6.22
N THR A 10 14.81 3.90 6.71
CA THR A 10 15.15 3.07 7.88
C THR A 10 16.35 2.16 7.58
N GLN A 11 16.43 1.61 6.37
CA GLN A 11 17.56 0.81 5.90
C GLN A 11 18.85 1.62 5.74
N ARG A 12 18.74 2.85 5.22
CA ARG A 12 19.90 3.73 4.97
C ARG A 12 20.45 4.38 6.23
N TYR A 13 19.58 4.72 7.16
CA TYR A 13 19.91 5.50 8.36
C TYR A 13 19.33 4.87 9.63
N PRO A 14 19.66 3.60 9.94
CA PRO A 14 19.13 2.92 11.12
C PRO A 14 19.51 3.64 12.43
N GLU A 15 20.61 4.40 12.45
CA GLU A 15 21.04 5.20 13.60
C GLU A 15 20.11 6.40 13.91
N LEU A 16 19.26 6.79 12.96
CA LEU A 16 18.30 7.90 13.11
C LEU A 16 16.88 7.40 13.45
N VAL A 17 16.66 6.08 13.49
CA VAL A 17 15.35 5.45 13.69
C VAL A 17 15.41 4.54 14.92
N ASP A 18 14.71 4.91 15.99
CA ASP A 18 14.62 4.05 17.19
C ASP A 18 13.71 2.83 16.95
N ARG A 19 12.58 3.03 16.25
CA ARG A 19 11.60 1.98 15.96
C ARG A 19 10.92 2.21 14.62
N HIS A 20 10.60 1.13 13.93
CA HIS A 20 9.90 1.15 12.66
C HIS A 20 8.54 0.45 12.80
N ILE A 21 7.46 1.13 12.43
CA ILE A 21 6.09 0.58 12.51
C ILE A 21 5.44 0.68 11.14
N VAL A 22 4.99 -0.46 10.62
CA VAL A 22 4.29 -0.56 9.33
C VAL A 22 2.88 -1.06 9.58
N LEU A 23 1.89 -0.34 9.06
CA LEU A 23 0.49 -0.77 9.05
C LEU A 23 0.13 -1.27 7.66
N ASN A 24 -0.18 -2.56 7.57
CA ASN A 24 -0.83 -3.21 6.45
C ASN A 24 -0.22 -2.89 5.08
N CYS A 25 1.11 -2.86 5.05
CA CYS A 25 1.90 -2.62 3.85
C CYS A 25 3.06 -3.61 3.85
N PRO A 26 3.25 -4.38 2.77
CA PRO A 26 4.39 -5.26 2.67
C PRO A 26 5.63 -4.47 2.23
N HIS A 27 6.80 -4.97 2.62
CA HIS A 27 8.05 -4.47 2.12
C HIS A 27 8.13 -4.63 0.60
N GLY A 28 8.74 -3.65 -0.06
CA GLY A 28 8.76 -3.57 -1.52
C GLY A 28 9.19 -4.87 -2.22
N ARG A 29 10.23 -5.52 -1.70
CA ARG A 29 10.70 -6.81 -2.21
C ARG A 29 9.72 -7.96 -1.98
N VAL A 30 9.09 -8.03 -0.81
CA VAL A 30 8.11 -9.09 -0.51
C VAL A 30 6.98 -9.00 -1.53
N PHE A 31 6.37 -7.84 -1.71
CA PHE A 31 5.25 -7.76 -2.64
C PHE A 31 5.68 -7.85 -4.10
N LYS A 32 6.90 -7.45 -4.49
CA LYS A 32 7.42 -7.79 -5.83
C LYS A 32 7.49 -9.30 -6.04
N THR A 33 8.03 -10.05 -5.07
CA THR A 33 8.09 -11.51 -5.14
C THR A 33 6.70 -12.13 -5.25
N PHE A 34 5.72 -11.65 -4.51
CA PHE A 34 4.33 -12.13 -4.63
C PHE A 34 3.67 -11.72 -5.95
N LEU A 35 3.95 -10.52 -6.46
CA LEU A 35 3.41 -10.08 -7.76
C LEU A 35 3.92 -10.95 -8.92
N GLU A 36 5.17 -11.42 -8.83
CA GLU A 36 5.81 -12.30 -9.82
C GLU A 36 5.41 -13.78 -9.67
N ASN A 37 5.16 -14.26 -8.44
CA ASN A 37 5.02 -15.70 -8.16
C ASN A 37 3.61 -16.12 -7.71
N SER A 38 2.71 -15.19 -7.39
CA SER A 38 1.34 -15.49 -6.96
C SER A 38 0.30 -14.97 -7.94
N TRP A 39 -0.41 -15.88 -8.60
CA TRP A 39 -1.57 -15.56 -9.43
C TRP A 39 -2.68 -14.85 -8.64
N THR A 40 -2.84 -15.19 -7.37
CA THR A 40 -3.84 -14.55 -6.49
C THR A 40 -3.49 -13.09 -6.28
N GLN A 41 -2.24 -12.78 -5.90
CA GLN A 41 -1.81 -11.40 -5.69
C GLN A 41 -1.85 -10.60 -7.00
N LEU A 42 -1.41 -11.18 -8.10
CA LEU A 42 -1.43 -10.52 -9.41
C LEU A 42 -2.86 -10.10 -9.80
N ARG A 43 -3.84 -10.99 -9.59
CA ARG A 43 -5.26 -10.68 -9.82
C ARG A 43 -5.79 -9.61 -8.87
N ARG A 44 -5.42 -9.64 -7.58
CA ARG A 44 -5.81 -8.59 -6.61
C ARG A 44 -5.18 -7.22 -6.95
N SER A 45 -4.01 -7.23 -7.58
CA SER A 45 -3.22 -6.04 -7.93
C SER A 45 -3.51 -5.48 -9.33
N TRP A 46 -4.57 -5.93 -10.01
CA TRP A 46 -4.89 -5.53 -11.39
C TRP A 46 -4.96 -4.02 -11.59
N PHE A 47 -5.42 -3.28 -10.57
CA PHE A 47 -5.59 -1.83 -10.60
C PHE A 47 -4.26 -1.09 -10.76
N ILE A 48 -3.14 -1.67 -10.33
CA ILE A 48 -1.80 -1.09 -10.51
C ILE A 48 -1.47 -0.95 -12.00
N PHE A 49 -1.89 -1.92 -12.81
CA PHE A 49 -1.72 -1.88 -14.27
C PHE A 49 -2.70 -0.90 -14.93
N LEU A 50 -3.94 -0.84 -14.44
CA LEU A 50 -4.91 0.18 -14.86
C LEU A 50 -4.32 1.59 -14.69
N PHE A 51 -3.68 1.83 -13.55
CA PHE A 51 -3.13 3.13 -13.17
C PHE A 51 -1.96 3.61 -14.04
N GLN A 52 -1.36 2.73 -14.84
CA GLN A 52 -0.32 3.10 -15.80
C GLN A 52 -0.88 3.86 -17.02
N MET A 53 -2.17 3.74 -17.29
CA MET A 53 -2.78 4.44 -18.43
C MET A 53 -2.85 5.96 -18.18
N PRO A 54 -2.54 6.78 -19.20
CA PRO A 54 -2.58 8.23 -19.06
C PRO A 54 -4.04 8.72 -18.96
N ARG A 55 -4.36 9.45 -17.89
CA ARG A 55 -5.66 10.12 -17.63
C ARG A 55 -6.89 9.22 -17.48
N LEU A 56 -6.87 7.99 -17.97
CA LEU A 56 -8.01 7.08 -17.87
C LEU A 56 -8.40 6.75 -16.42
N PRO A 57 -7.46 6.40 -15.51
CA PRO A 57 -7.80 6.14 -14.11
C PRO A 57 -8.43 7.37 -13.43
N GLU A 58 -7.85 8.55 -13.65
CA GLU A 58 -8.39 9.81 -13.14
C GLU A 58 -9.83 10.03 -13.61
N ALA A 59 -10.09 9.81 -14.90
CA ALA A 59 -11.42 9.96 -15.48
C ALA A 59 -12.42 8.97 -14.86
N LEU A 60 -12.07 7.68 -14.77
CA LEU A 60 -12.93 6.63 -14.21
C LEU A 60 -13.28 6.89 -12.74
N ILE A 61 -12.30 7.28 -11.92
CA ILE A 61 -12.51 7.57 -10.50
C ILE A 61 -13.37 8.83 -10.31
N SER A 62 -13.33 9.79 -11.24
CA SER A 62 -14.10 11.02 -11.16
C SER A 62 -15.56 10.89 -11.64
N LEU A 63 -15.95 9.75 -12.22
CA LEU A 63 -17.32 9.55 -12.69
C LEU A 63 -18.31 9.45 -11.52
N GLN A 64 -19.56 9.83 -11.80
CA GLN A 64 -20.71 9.67 -10.88
C GLN A 64 -20.42 10.20 -9.47
N ASP A 65 -19.86 11.40 -9.37
CA ASP A 65 -19.51 12.03 -8.08
C ASP A 65 -18.59 11.15 -7.22
N TYR A 66 -17.53 10.63 -7.84
CA TYR A 66 -16.55 9.78 -7.17
C TYR A 66 -17.17 8.55 -6.47
N GLN A 67 -18.24 7.99 -7.05
CA GLN A 67 -18.93 6.81 -6.49
C GLN A 67 -17.97 5.64 -6.24
N PHE A 68 -16.92 5.49 -7.06
CA PHE A 68 -15.89 4.48 -6.83
C PHE A 68 -15.17 4.67 -5.49
N LEU A 69 -14.86 5.91 -5.08
CA LEU A 69 -14.24 6.18 -3.78
C LEU A 69 -15.20 5.85 -2.63
N GLU A 70 -16.48 6.19 -2.77
CA GLU A 70 -17.49 5.82 -1.79
C GLU A 70 -17.60 4.30 -1.63
N GLN A 71 -17.63 3.55 -2.73
CA GLN A 71 -17.65 2.09 -2.70
C GLN A 71 -16.37 1.49 -2.10
N LEU A 72 -15.22 2.11 -2.32
CA LEU A 72 -13.95 1.69 -1.72
C LEU A 72 -13.99 1.72 -0.18
N PHE A 73 -14.74 2.64 0.41
CA PHE A 73 -14.89 2.72 1.87
C PHE A 73 -16.10 1.94 2.39
N THR A 74 -17.20 1.91 1.64
CA THR A 74 -18.50 1.47 2.16
C THR A 74 -18.98 0.13 1.62
N SER A 75 -18.31 -0.49 0.63
CA SER A 75 -18.73 -1.80 0.11
C SER A 75 -18.72 -2.88 1.18
N HIS A 76 -19.70 -3.80 1.15
CA HIS A 76 -19.72 -4.97 2.05
C HIS A 76 -18.63 -6.00 1.72
N THR A 77 -18.12 -6.00 0.49
CA THR A 77 -17.19 -7.04 0.03
C THR A 77 -15.73 -6.61 0.01
N SER A 78 -15.48 -5.30 0.00
CA SER A 78 -14.13 -4.75 -0.18
C SER A 78 -13.93 -3.40 0.52
N GLY A 79 -14.95 -2.92 1.24
CA GLY A 79 -14.89 -1.69 2.01
C GLY A 79 -14.25 -1.91 3.37
N VAL A 80 -14.23 -0.84 4.16
CA VAL A 80 -13.71 -0.90 5.53
C VAL A 80 -14.64 -1.77 6.37
N LYS A 81 -14.06 -2.67 7.18
CA LYS A 81 -14.84 -3.55 8.07
C LYS A 81 -15.76 -2.78 9.03
N ASN A 82 -15.20 -1.83 9.76
CA ASN A 82 -15.97 -0.98 10.67
C ASN A 82 -16.50 0.25 9.93
N ARG A 83 -17.64 0.10 9.28
CA ARG A 83 -18.28 1.14 8.46
C ARG A 83 -18.81 2.31 9.29
N ASP A 84 -19.05 2.11 10.57
CA ASP A 84 -19.47 3.19 11.47
C ASP A 84 -18.37 4.26 11.64
N GLN A 85 -17.11 3.92 11.31
CA GLN A 85 -15.99 4.87 11.26
C GLN A 85 -15.94 5.68 9.95
N PHE A 86 -16.77 5.34 8.96
CA PHE A 86 -16.88 6.03 7.68
C PHE A 86 -18.32 6.51 7.44
N PRO A 87 -18.85 7.41 8.29
CA PRO A 87 -20.13 8.06 8.03
C PRO A 87 -20.03 8.92 6.76
N ALA A 88 -21.19 9.34 6.25
CA ALA A 88 -21.29 10.06 4.98
C ALA A 88 -20.39 11.32 4.96
N GLU A 89 -20.31 12.09 6.06
CA GLU A 89 -19.45 13.27 6.11
C GLU A 89 -17.95 12.96 5.93
N VAL A 90 -17.48 11.80 6.38
CA VAL A 90 -16.09 11.39 6.22
C VAL A 90 -15.82 11.04 4.76
N VAL A 91 -16.73 10.28 4.13
CA VAL A 91 -16.62 9.94 2.70
C VAL A 91 -16.64 11.20 1.84
N GLU A 92 -17.52 12.15 2.13
CA GLU A 92 -17.59 13.44 1.42
C GLU A 92 -16.31 14.27 1.59
N ALA A 93 -15.67 14.24 2.76
CA ALA A 93 -14.38 14.90 2.94
C ALA A 93 -13.27 14.30 2.05
N TYR A 94 -13.27 12.97 1.85
CA TYR A 94 -12.36 12.32 0.90
C TYR A 94 -12.70 12.70 -0.54
N LYS A 95 -13.98 12.64 -0.95
CA LYS A 95 -14.41 13.06 -2.30
C LYS A 95 -14.01 14.51 -2.58
N TYR A 96 -14.29 15.42 -1.65
CA TYR A 96 -13.88 16.81 -1.76
C TYR A 96 -12.37 16.94 -1.98
N THR A 97 -11.55 16.25 -1.18
CA THR A 97 -10.09 16.29 -1.29
C THR A 97 -9.60 15.81 -2.65
N PHE A 98 -10.11 14.67 -3.13
CA PHE A 98 -9.71 14.11 -4.42
C PHE A 98 -10.30 14.85 -5.62
N SER A 99 -11.39 15.58 -5.44
CA SER A 99 -12.02 16.39 -6.50
C SER A 99 -11.26 17.66 -6.87
N ARG A 100 -10.34 18.11 -6.01
CA ARG A 100 -9.54 19.30 -6.28
C ARG A 100 -8.69 19.10 -7.54
N PRO A 101 -8.34 20.18 -8.27
CA PRO A 101 -7.43 20.07 -9.41
C PRO A 101 -6.13 19.33 -9.03
N GLY A 102 -5.87 18.20 -9.71
CA GLY A 102 -4.72 17.33 -9.44
C GLY A 102 -4.85 16.42 -8.21
N GLY A 103 -6.00 16.39 -7.52
CA GLY A 103 -6.23 15.62 -6.30
C GLY A 103 -6.04 14.11 -6.50
N LEU A 104 -6.44 13.57 -7.65
CA LEU A 104 -6.21 12.17 -8.02
C LEU A 104 -4.79 11.91 -8.56
N THR A 105 -4.14 12.92 -9.14
CA THR A 105 -2.88 12.74 -9.88
C THR A 105 -1.75 12.27 -8.96
N GLY A 106 -1.60 12.86 -7.77
CA GLY A 106 -0.58 12.45 -6.80
C GLY A 106 -0.70 10.97 -6.37
N PRO A 107 -1.85 10.55 -5.81
CA PRO A 107 -2.10 9.17 -5.43
C PRO A 107 -1.94 8.16 -6.58
N ILE A 108 -2.39 8.49 -7.80
CA ILE A 108 -2.23 7.58 -8.95
C ILE A 108 -0.75 7.52 -9.38
N ASN A 109 -0.04 8.65 -9.35
CA ASN A 109 1.38 8.70 -9.67
C ASN A 109 2.24 7.86 -8.72
N TYR A 110 1.80 7.66 -7.47
CA TYR A 110 2.44 6.72 -6.55
C TYR A 110 2.57 5.32 -7.16
N TYR A 111 1.51 4.81 -7.80
CA TYR A 111 1.52 3.52 -8.48
C TYR A 111 2.26 3.57 -9.84
N ARG A 112 2.20 4.69 -10.57
CA ARG A 112 2.99 4.87 -11.81
C ARG A 112 4.50 4.85 -11.54
N ALA A 113 4.92 5.33 -10.39
CA ALA A 113 6.32 5.33 -9.98
C ALA A 113 6.88 3.92 -9.76
N MET A 114 6.04 2.89 -9.57
CA MET A 114 6.48 1.50 -9.41
C MET A 114 7.20 0.95 -10.66
N PHE A 115 6.79 1.36 -11.86
CA PHE A 115 7.41 0.95 -13.12
C PHE A 115 8.44 1.96 -13.64
N SER A 116 8.47 3.16 -13.07
CA SER A 116 9.33 4.26 -13.51
C SER A 116 10.60 4.41 -12.67
N SER A 117 10.71 3.70 -11.54
CA SER A 117 11.87 3.85 -10.65
C SER A 117 13.08 3.08 -11.17
N PRO A 118 14.31 3.63 -11.05
CA PRO A 118 15.55 2.88 -11.32
C PRO A 118 15.58 1.58 -10.51
N LYS A 119 16.15 0.52 -11.10
CA LYS A 119 16.35 -0.77 -10.39
C LYS A 119 17.17 -0.53 -9.12
N ASP A 120 16.66 -1.00 -7.98
CA ASP A 120 17.32 -1.24 -6.70
C ASP A 120 18.57 -0.36 -6.46
N SER A 121 18.35 0.86 -5.97
CA SER A 121 19.42 1.82 -5.69
C SER A 121 20.32 1.44 -4.49
N LEU A 122 19.95 0.41 -3.72
CA LEU A 122 20.71 -0.09 -2.58
C LEU A 122 21.43 -1.41 -2.89
N PRO A 123 22.70 -1.59 -2.49
CA PRO A 123 23.37 -2.89 -2.52
C PRO A 123 22.61 -3.92 -1.67
N ARG A 124 22.49 -5.18 -2.13
CA ARG A 124 21.73 -6.27 -1.46
C ARG A 124 22.01 -6.44 0.04
N GLU A 125 23.20 -6.07 0.48
CA GLU A 125 23.66 -6.12 1.87
C GLU A 125 23.03 -5.06 2.78
N LYS A 126 22.47 -3.98 2.22
CA LYS A 126 21.83 -2.87 2.96
C LYS A 126 20.30 -2.93 2.99
N TRP A 127 19.71 -4.07 2.64
CA TRP A 127 18.25 -4.24 2.60
C TRP A 127 17.67 -4.79 3.91
N THR A 128 18.52 -5.17 4.86
CA THR A 128 18.05 -5.61 6.16
C THR A 128 17.65 -4.40 7.00
N ILE A 129 16.45 -4.43 7.54
CA ILE A 129 16.00 -3.47 8.55
C ILE A 129 16.51 -3.99 9.90
N SER A 130 17.49 -3.29 10.47
CA SER A 130 18.15 -3.71 11.72
C SER A 130 17.49 -3.18 13.00
N VAL A 131 16.56 -2.24 12.87
CA VAL A 131 15.86 -1.62 14.00
C VAL A 131 14.65 -2.44 14.43
N PRO A 132 14.23 -2.40 15.71
CA PRO A 132 13.02 -3.04 16.17
C PRO A 132 11.81 -2.64 15.32
N THR A 133 11.21 -3.63 14.66
CA THR A 133 10.15 -3.43 13.67
C THR A 133 8.85 -4.09 14.10
N LEU A 134 7.74 -3.33 14.05
CA LEU A 134 6.39 -3.82 14.27
C LEU A 134 5.59 -3.76 12.98
N ILE A 135 5.05 -4.90 12.54
CA ILE A 135 4.08 -4.97 11.45
C ILE A 135 2.70 -5.23 12.05
N ILE A 136 1.76 -4.34 11.78
CA ILE A 136 0.34 -4.54 12.12
C ILE A 136 -0.39 -4.87 10.82
N TRP A 137 -0.95 -6.06 10.72
CA TRP A 137 -1.51 -6.58 9.46
C TRP A 137 -2.99 -6.96 9.61
N GLY A 138 -3.82 -6.60 8.63
CA GLY A 138 -5.22 -7.02 8.59
C GLY A 138 -5.36 -8.45 8.05
N ASP A 139 -5.92 -9.38 8.83
CA ASP A 139 -5.99 -10.80 8.42
C ASP A 139 -6.96 -11.04 7.25
N ASP A 140 -7.93 -10.15 7.08
CA ASP A 140 -8.99 -10.23 6.06
C ASP A 140 -8.83 -9.15 4.98
N ASP A 141 -7.58 -8.92 4.55
CA ASP A 141 -7.28 -7.95 3.50
C ASP A 141 -7.63 -8.50 2.10
N HIS A 142 -8.45 -7.74 1.36
CA HIS A 142 -8.91 -8.10 0.03
C HIS A 142 -7.90 -7.81 -1.09
N VAL A 143 -6.91 -6.95 -0.83
CA VAL A 143 -5.90 -6.48 -1.78
C VAL A 143 -4.57 -7.21 -1.59
N LEU A 144 -4.12 -7.37 -0.36
CA LEU A 144 -2.84 -7.96 0.01
C LEU A 144 -3.04 -9.36 0.56
N GLN A 145 -2.16 -10.27 0.17
CA GLN A 145 -2.14 -11.62 0.71
C GLN A 145 -1.54 -11.63 2.13
N ARG A 146 -2.23 -12.28 3.08
CA ARG A 146 -1.79 -12.43 4.48
C ARG A 146 -0.38 -12.99 4.57
N GLU A 147 -0.03 -13.94 3.70
CA GLU A 147 1.28 -14.60 3.70
C GLU A 147 2.45 -13.63 3.47
N MET A 148 2.19 -12.43 2.94
CA MET A 148 3.19 -11.38 2.86
C MET A 148 3.64 -10.90 4.24
N ALA A 149 2.76 -10.89 5.25
CA ALA A 149 3.10 -10.48 6.61
C ALA A 149 4.24 -11.33 7.17
N ASP A 150 4.18 -12.64 6.95
CA ASP A 150 5.14 -13.60 7.47
C ASP A 150 6.51 -13.48 6.78
N CYS A 151 6.55 -13.08 5.51
CA CYS A 151 7.79 -13.00 4.72
C CYS A 151 8.72 -11.84 5.10
N HIS A 152 8.33 -10.98 6.05
CA HIS A 152 9.16 -9.87 6.51
C HIS A 152 10.29 -10.31 7.44
N ASP A 153 10.22 -11.52 7.99
CA ASP A 153 11.29 -12.15 8.77
C ASP A 153 12.60 -12.25 7.98
N THR A 154 12.52 -12.39 6.65
CA THR A 154 13.67 -12.41 5.75
C THR A 154 14.33 -11.04 5.57
N ILE A 155 13.68 -9.96 6.04
CA ILE A 155 14.09 -8.56 5.81
C ILE A 155 14.40 -7.84 7.11
N CYS A 156 13.65 -8.11 8.18
CA CYS A 156 13.79 -7.46 9.47
C CYS A 156 14.52 -8.37 10.45
N SER A 157 15.60 -7.90 11.08
CA SER A 157 16.35 -8.71 12.05
C SER A 157 15.68 -8.81 13.43
N ASP A 158 14.83 -7.84 13.77
CA ASP A 158 14.02 -7.81 14.98
C ASP A 158 12.58 -7.44 14.58
N LEU A 159 11.72 -8.46 14.47
CA LEU A 159 10.38 -8.33 13.93
C LEU A 159 9.33 -8.82 14.93
N THR A 160 8.36 -7.95 15.19
CA THR A 160 7.08 -8.32 15.80
C THR A 160 5.97 -8.20 14.75
N VAL A 161 5.22 -9.27 14.52
CA VAL A 161 4.03 -9.23 13.67
C VAL A 161 2.79 -9.33 14.54
N LYS A 162 1.88 -8.36 14.39
CA LYS A 162 0.57 -8.35 15.04
C LYS A 162 -0.51 -8.44 13.98
N LEU A 163 -1.17 -9.59 13.92
CA LEU A 163 -2.37 -9.75 13.10
C LEU A 163 -3.57 -9.11 13.80
N VAL A 164 -4.37 -8.41 13.01
CA VAL A 164 -5.66 -7.83 13.38
C VAL A 164 -6.70 -8.51 12.50
N GLY A 165 -7.27 -9.59 13.02
CA GLY A 165 -8.50 -10.21 12.54
C GLY A 165 -9.64 -9.88 13.51
N ASP A 166 -10.84 -10.38 13.22
CA ASP A 166 -11.98 -10.25 14.14
C ASP A 166 -11.67 -10.85 15.54
#